data_AF-A0A959WEQ4-F1
#
_entry.id   AF-A0A959WEQ4-F1
#
_cell.length_a   1.000
_cell.length_b   1.000
_cell.length_c   1.000
_cell.angle_alpha   90.00
_cell.angle_beta   90.00
_cell.angle_gamma   90.00
#
_symmetry.space_group_name_H-M   'P 1'
#
loop_
_entity.id
_entity.type
_entity.pdbx_description
1 polymer ?
#
loop_
_entity_poly.entity_id
_entity_poly.type
_entity_poly.pdbx_seq_one_letter_code
_entity_poly.pdbx_strand_id
1 'polypeptide(L)'
;MDFSKGGGKPKVPVNPMGRRYVEIHQKASADSGPRPRGSRAKAQLKLAEKAVADASVLARDFQESVDKLEREYMPRKEPFHPRRSEEATWQAKYIEEYVPDEVVTSNIAARARKSGLFLEGHGKIKYVDREIKPVRTTKGIKQKKGSGIDLRLDLLLAQGDRPIVAEVKCRGDENAYYALIQSLAAAAQLSPKLQRKRLTWAYGEGRAKEEKAVDLSETNAIAVWIMLCRHNSRGEEKREMFDLTRRISQELMGGTNFKRYVSEIRCVWIADLEEGPVRLTEEPAKFKGKSDDRLRGWCAK
;
A
#
# COMPACT_ATOMS: atom_id res chain seq x y z
N MET A 1 -8.94 26.87 7.95
CA MET A 1 -9.34 25.45 8.11
C MET A 1 -8.81 24.96 9.44
N ASP A 2 -9.69 24.52 10.33
CA ASP A 2 -9.28 24.15 11.69
C ASP A 2 -8.94 22.66 11.75
N PHE A 3 -7.66 22.35 11.48
CA PHE A 3 -7.03 21.15 12.04
C PHE A 3 -7.05 21.23 13.56
N SER A 4 -6.98 20.10 14.26
CA SER A 4 -6.95 20.13 15.73
C SER A 4 -5.82 21.04 16.26
N LYS A 5 -6.19 22.10 17.00
CA LYS A 5 -5.27 23.14 17.54
C LYS A 5 -4.49 22.71 18.80
N GLY A 6 -4.67 21.48 19.28
CA GLY A 6 -3.91 20.91 20.39
C GLY A 6 -4.73 20.65 21.66
N GLY A 7 -4.26 19.68 22.45
CA GLY A 7 -4.83 19.21 23.72
C GLY A 7 -4.84 17.68 23.80
N GLY A 8 -5.72 17.03 23.03
CA GLY A 8 -5.88 15.57 22.99
C GLY A 8 -5.12 14.86 21.86
N LYS A 9 -4.88 13.55 22.02
CA LYS A 9 -4.38 12.68 20.94
C LYS A 9 -5.55 12.31 20.01
N PRO A 10 -5.40 12.37 18.68
CA PRO A 10 -6.39 11.79 17.78
C PRO A 10 -6.48 10.29 18.08
N LYS A 11 -7.65 9.84 18.54
CA LYS A 11 -7.91 8.41 18.72
C LYS A 11 -8.31 7.87 17.36
N VAL A 12 -7.51 6.97 16.78
CA VAL A 12 -7.92 6.26 15.57
C VAL A 12 -9.09 5.35 15.94
N PRO A 13 -10.28 5.52 15.35
CA PRO A 13 -11.42 4.67 15.65
C PRO A 13 -11.18 3.28 15.08
N VAL A 14 -11.62 2.26 15.82
CA VAL A 14 -11.69 0.89 15.30
C VAL A 14 -12.73 0.88 14.18
N ASN A 15 -12.31 0.50 12.98
CA ASN A 15 -13.14 0.47 11.78
C ASN A 15 -13.10 -0.92 11.11
N PRO A 16 -14.11 -1.27 10.29
CA PRO A 16 -14.21 -2.59 9.66
C PRO A 16 -12.97 -3.01 8.86
N MET A 17 -12.44 -2.15 7.99
CA MET A 17 -11.23 -2.44 7.20
C MET A 17 -10.03 -2.69 8.10
N GLY A 18 -9.92 -1.92 9.18
CA GLY A 18 -8.88 -2.12 10.17
C GLY A 18 -8.96 -3.46 10.88
N ARG A 19 -10.17 -3.89 11.26
CA ARG A 19 -10.40 -5.22 11.85
C ARG A 19 -10.04 -6.32 10.86
N ARG A 20 -10.51 -6.21 9.61
CA ARG A 20 -10.23 -7.19 8.54
C ARG A 20 -8.73 -7.35 8.29
N TYR A 21 -7.99 -6.24 8.21
CA TYR A 21 -6.53 -6.28 8.11
C TYR A 21 -5.90 -7.06 9.27
N VAL A 22 -6.30 -6.77 10.51
CA VAL A 22 -5.79 -7.45 11.72
C VAL A 22 -6.14 -8.93 11.70
N GLU A 23 -7.37 -9.29 11.35
CA GLU A 23 -7.81 -10.69 11.29
C GLU A 23 -6.99 -11.50 10.28
N ILE A 24 -6.74 -10.95 9.09
CA ILE A 24 -5.92 -11.62 8.08
C ILE A 24 -4.46 -11.72 8.54
N HIS A 25 -3.92 -10.64 9.12
CA HIS A 25 -2.55 -10.60 9.64
C HIS A 25 -2.34 -11.55 10.84
N GLN A 26 -3.31 -11.63 11.75
CA GLN A 26 -3.27 -12.51 12.93
C GLN A 26 -3.49 -13.96 12.55
N LYS A 27 -4.46 -14.30 11.69
CA LYS A 27 -4.60 -15.67 11.17
C LYS A 27 -3.33 -16.13 10.45
N ALA A 28 -2.63 -15.19 9.81
CA ALA A 28 -1.32 -15.43 9.23
C ALA A 28 -0.20 -15.66 10.29
N SER A 29 -0.37 -15.24 11.55
CA SER A 29 0.67 -15.24 12.59
C SER A 29 0.39 -16.14 13.81
N ALA A 30 -0.84 -16.63 14.00
CA ALA A 30 -1.32 -17.18 15.28
C ALA A 30 -0.91 -18.62 15.62
N ASP A 31 -0.23 -19.38 14.76
CA ASP A 31 0.26 -20.71 15.16
C ASP A 31 1.72 -20.62 15.57
N SER A 32 1.98 -20.81 16.86
CA SER A 32 3.31 -20.91 17.46
C SER A 32 4.02 -22.26 17.20
N GLY A 33 3.52 -23.06 16.25
CA GLY A 33 4.08 -24.36 15.88
C GLY A 33 4.61 -24.41 14.44
N PRO A 34 5.47 -25.39 14.10
CA PRO A 34 5.93 -25.60 12.73
C PRO A 34 4.72 -25.89 11.82
N ARG A 35 4.41 -24.93 10.95
CA ARG A 35 3.33 -25.07 9.99
C ARG A 35 3.77 -25.94 8.81
N PRO A 36 2.89 -26.80 8.27
CA PRO A 36 3.10 -27.40 6.97
C PRO A 36 3.36 -26.30 5.93
N ARG A 37 4.37 -26.49 5.09
CA ARG A 37 4.70 -25.56 4.00
C ARG A 37 3.43 -25.28 3.18
N GLY A 38 3.07 -24.01 3.01
CA GLY A 38 1.90 -23.58 2.23
C GLY A 38 0.57 -23.45 2.99
N SER A 39 0.48 -23.83 4.28
CA SER A 39 -0.79 -23.71 5.03
C SER A 39 -1.33 -22.28 5.09
N ARG A 40 -0.45 -21.29 5.23
CA ARG A 40 -0.80 -19.86 5.19
C ARG A 40 -1.36 -19.44 3.83
N ALA A 41 -0.75 -19.90 2.73
CA ALA A 41 -1.21 -19.58 1.38
C ALA A 41 -2.64 -20.12 1.15
N LYS A 42 -2.89 -21.38 1.52
CA LYS A 42 -4.22 -22.01 1.44
C LYS A 42 -5.27 -21.30 2.29
N ALA A 43 -4.94 -20.91 3.51
CA ALA A 43 -5.87 -20.17 4.37
C ALA A 43 -6.23 -18.80 3.77
N GLN A 44 -5.25 -18.10 3.20
CA GLN A 44 -5.50 -16.83 2.52
C GLN A 44 -6.28 -17.03 1.21
N LEU A 45 -6.07 -18.14 0.49
CA LEU A 45 -6.80 -18.46 -0.73
C LEU A 45 -8.29 -18.64 -0.43
N LYS A 46 -8.63 -19.40 0.61
CA LYS A 46 -10.03 -19.54 1.07
C LYS A 46 -10.67 -18.22 1.46
N LEU A 47 -9.90 -17.30 2.05
CA LEU A 47 -10.39 -15.96 2.37
C LEU A 47 -10.63 -15.13 1.11
N ALA A 48 -9.78 -15.27 0.08
CA ALA A 48 -9.96 -14.62 -1.22
C ALA A 48 -11.16 -15.19 -1.98
N GLU A 49 -11.33 -16.51 -2.03
CA GLU A 49 -12.50 -17.18 -2.62
C GLU A 49 -13.81 -16.68 -2.00
N LYS A 50 -13.86 -16.62 -0.66
CA LYS A 50 -15.01 -16.08 0.06
C LYS A 50 -15.26 -14.60 -0.27
N ALA A 51 -14.20 -13.81 -0.44
CA ALA A 51 -14.31 -12.40 -0.80
C ALA A 51 -14.75 -12.18 -2.24
N VAL A 52 -14.39 -13.08 -3.18
CA VAL A 52 -14.94 -13.06 -4.55
C VAL A 52 -16.43 -13.37 -4.53
N ALA A 53 -16.86 -14.37 -3.77
CA ALA A 53 -18.27 -14.76 -3.66
C ALA A 53 -19.16 -13.65 -3.09
N ASP A 54 -18.58 -12.73 -2.29
CA ASP A 54 -19.31 -11.61 -1.69
C ASP A 54 -18.41 -10.37 -1.55
N ALA A 55 -18.08 -9.76 -2.70
CA ALA A 55 -17.32 -8.51 -2.73
C ALA A 55 -18.11 -7.33 -2.11
N SER A 56 -19.43 -7.45 -2.02
CA SER A 56 -20.32 -6.42 -1.46
C SER A 56 -20.02 -6.15 0.02
N VAL A 57 -19.68 -7.20 0.79
CA VAL A 57 -19.26 -7.07 2.19
C VAL A 57 -17.99 -6.24 2.29
N LEU A 58 -17.01 -6.46 1.41
CA LEU A 58 -15.75 -5.73 1.41
C LEU A 58 -15.96 -4.26 1.01
N ALA A 59 -16.81 -3.99 0.03
CA ALA A 59 -17.19 -2.62 -0.35
C ALA A 59 -17.89 -1.88 0.81
N ARG A 60 -18.81 -2.55 1.51
CA ARG A 60 -19.49 -2.01 2.69
C ARG A 60 -18.51 -1.74 3.83
N ASP A 61 -17.64 -2.69 4.15
CA ASP A 61 -16.60 -2.52 5.18
C ASP A 61 -15.71 -1.31 4.87
N PHE A 62 -15.33 -1.13 3.60
CA PHE A 62 -14.58 0.02 3.13
C PHE A 62 -15.36 1.32 3.39
N GLN A 63 -16.60 1.41 2.92
CA GLN A 63 -17.42 2.60 3.06
C GLN A 63 -17.69 2.97 4.52
N GLU A 64 -18.09 1.99 5.34
CA GLU A 64 -18.28 2.18 6.77
C GLU A 64 -17.00 2.67 7.47
N SER A 65 -15.83 2.21 6.99
CA SER A 65 -14.55 2.67 7.52
C SER A 65 -14.29 4.13 7.18
N VAL A 66 -14.53 4.55 5.93
CA VAL A 66 -14.40 5.94 5.50
C VAL A 66 -15.36 6.83 6.29
N ASP A 67 -16.63 6.46 6.36
CA ASP A 67 -17.67 7.25 7.04
C ASP A 67 -17.39 7.36 8.54
N LYS A 68 -16.88 6.28 9.17
CA LYS A 68 -16.48 6.31 10.58
C LYS A 68 -15.29 7.22 10.83
N LEU A 69 -14.28 7.16 9.96
CA LEU A 69 -13.10 8.01 10.08
C LEU A 69 -13.45 9.48 9.81
N GLU A 70 -14.33 9.77 8.86
CA GLU A 70 -14.85 11.13 8.60
C GLU A 70 -15.52 11.73 9.86
N ARG A 71 -16.30 10.92 10.58
CA ARG A 71 -17.00 11.38 11.79
C ARG A 71 -16.12 11.47 13.03
N GLU A 72 -15.23 10.50 13.23
CA GLU A 72 -14.56 10.29 14.52
C GLU A 72 -13.06 10.67 14.51
N TYR A 73 -12.41 10.74 13.35
CA TYR A 73 -10.98 11.00 13.25
C TYR A 73 -10.68 12.43 12.79
N MET A 74 -10.09 13.21 13.69
CA MET A 74 -9.61 14.55 13.40
C MET A 74 -8.10 14.53 13.12
N PRO A 75 -7.64 14.66 11.86
CA PRO A 75 -6.22 14.66 11.56
C PRO A 75 -5.52 15.91 12.12
N ARG A 76 -4.23 15.76 12.41
CA ARG A 76 -3.34 16.88 12.73
C ARG A 76 -2.73 17.44 11.46
N LYS A 77 -2.40 18.74 11.48
CA LYS A 77 -1.61 19.39 10.42
C LYS A 77 -0.14 18.98 10.53
N GLU A 78 0.17 17.73 10.21
CA GLU A 78 1.52 17.18 10.25
C GLU A 78 1.76 16.19 9.10
N PRO A 79 3.01 15.98 8.64
CA PRO A 79 3.30 15.00 7.60
C PRO A 79 2.92 13.57 8.01
N PHE A 80 2.75 12.69 7.01
CA PHE A 80 2.40 11.27 7.21
C PHE A 80 3.60 10.40 7.61
N HIS A 81 4.80 10.97 7.68
CA HIS A 81 6.01 10.32 8.16
C HIS A 81 6.74 11.23 9.16
N PRO A 82 7.59 10.69 10.05
CA PRO A 82 8.52 11.52 10.83
C PRO A 82 9.50 12.23 9.89
N ARG A 83 10.12 13.32 10.35
CA ARG A 83 11.22 13.95 9.61
C ARG A 83 12.26 12.86 9.34
N ARG A 84 12.55 12.63 8.06
CA ARG A 84 13.62 11.73 7.66
C ARG A 84 14.91 12.45 8.06
N SER A 85 15.63 11.94 9.07
CA SER A 85 16.99 12.42 9.40
C SER A 85 17.87 12.32 8.15
N GLU A 86 18.99 13.04 8.11
CA GLU A 86 20.01 12.92 7.04
C GLU A 86 20.53 11.47 6.89
N GLU A 87 20.21 10.56 7.82
CA GLU A 87 20.31 9.10 7.64
C GLU A 87 19.52 8.59 6.43
N ALA A 88 18.50 9.29 5.94
CA ALA A 88 17.84 8.95 4.67
C ALA A 88 18.73 9.23 3.45
N THR A 89 19.70 10.14 3.57
CA THR A 89 20.74 10.40 2.57
C THR A 89 21.81 9.34 2.63
N TRP A 90 22.20 8.89 3.84
CA TRP A 90 23.07 7.71 4.00
C TRP A 90 22.37 6.44 3.52
N GLN A 91 21.10 6.21 3.88
CA GLN A 91 20.31 5.10 3.33
C GLN A 91 20.13 5.24 1.82
N ALA A 92 19.95 6.43 1.25
CA ALA A 92 19.90 6.61 -0.20
C ALA A 92 21.23 6.28 -0.89
N LYS A 93 22.36 6.70 -0.30
CA LYS A 93 23.71 6.37 -0.77
C LYS A 93 24.03 4.88 -0.60
N TYR A 94 23.61 4.29 0.52
CA TYR A 94 23.73 2.85 0.81
C TYR A 94 22.74 2.02 -0.02
N ILE A 95 21.59 2.58 -0.43
CA ILE A 95 20.63 2.03 -1.41
C ILE A 95 21.26 2.00 -2.80
N GLU A 96 21.99 3.04 -3.18
CA GLU A 96 22.71 3.11 -4.45
C GLU A 96 24.00 2.27 -4.48
N GLU A 97 24.75 2.14 -3.36
CA GLU A 97 26.03 1.43 -3.30
C GLU A 97 25.97 -0.01 -2.72
N TYR A 98 25.00 -0.33 -1.85
CA TYR A 98 25.08 -1.52 -0.99
C TYR A 98 23.77 -2.23 -0.68
N VAL A 99 22.59 -1.78 -1.13
CA VAL A 99 21.37 -2.40 -0.63
C VAL A 99 21.31 -3.84 -1.11
N PRO A 100 21.35 -4.80 -0.17
CA PRO A 100 21.04 -6.17 -0.50
C PRO A 100 19.67 -6.14 -1.12
N ASP A 101 19.47 -7.07 -2.03
CA ASP A 101 18.36 -7.26 -2.94
C ASP A 101 16.98 -7.48 -2.22
N GLU A 102 16.93 -7.14 -0.93
CA GLU A 102 16.04 -7.45 0.19
C GLU A 102 15.14 -6.26 0.63
N VAL A 103 15.52 -4.98 0.43
CA VAL A 103 14.64 -3.81 0.78
C VAL A 103 13.96 -3.24 -0.47
N VAL A 104 13.10 -4.07 -1.07
CA VAL A 104 12.49 -3.85 -2.40
C VAL A 104 11.73 -2.51 -2.48
N THR A 105 10.94 -2.14 -1.48
CA THR A 105 10.16 -0.88 -1.47
C THR A 105 11.05 0.36 -1.52
N SER A 106 12.17 0.36 -0.77
CA SER A 106 13.13 1.47 -0.78
C SER A 106 13.83 1.62 -2.12
N ASN A 107 14.21 0.51 -2.75
CA ASN A 107 14.82 0.51 -4.08
C ASN A 107 13.86 1.03 -5.14
N ILE A 108 12.60 0.56 -5.13
CA ILE A 108 11.56 1.04 -6.02
C ILE A 108 11.37 2.55 -5.80
N ALA A 109 11.25 3.01 -4.55
CA ALA A 109 11.06 4.42 -4.25
C ALA A 109 12.24 5.30 -4.70
N ALA A 110 13.48 4.87 -4.47
CA ALA A 110 14.68 5.61 -4.89
C ALA A 110 14.72 5.75 -6.41
N ARG A 111 14.50 4.65 -7.15
CA ARG A 111 14.47 4.65 -8.61
C ARG A 111 13.29 5.42 -9.18
N ALA A 112 12.12 5.25 -8.60
CA ALA A 112 10.92 6.01 -8.95
C ALA A 112 11.12 7.51 -8.76
N ARG A 113 11.84 7.95 -7.72
CA ARG A 113 12.21 9.35 -7.51
C ARG A 113 13.21 9.86 -8.55
N LYS A 114 14.22 9.06 -8.90
CA LYS A 114 15.30 9.41 -9.83
C LYS A 114 14.81 9.46 -11.29
N SER A 115 14.11 8.43 -11.72
CA SER A 115 13.82 8.13 -13.12
C SER A 115 12.32 8.07 -13.44
N GLY A 116 11.45 8.08 -12.42
CA GLY A 116 10.00 7.89 -12.57
C GLY A 116 9.58 6.42 -12.60
N LEU A 117 8.27 6.18 -12.54
CA LEU A 117 7.67 4.89 -12.91
C LEU A 117 6.90 5.05 -14.22
N PHE A 118 6.82 3.96 -14.98
CA PHE A 118 6.11 3.92 -16.25
C PHE A 118 5.22 2.68 -16.30
N LEU A 119 3.91 2.88 -16.46
CA LEU A 119 2.97 1.81 -16.70
C LEU A 119 2.74 1.67 -18.21
N GLU A 120 2.98 0.48 -18.74
CA GLU A 120 2.74 0.15 -20.15
C GLU A 120 1.31 0.51 -20.56
N GLY A 121 1.15 1.20 -21.70
CA GLY A 121 -0.14 1.70 -22.18
C GLY A 121 -0.72 2.92 -21.43
N HIS A 122 -0.22 3.27 -20.24
CA HIS A 122 -0.77 4.34 -19.40
C HIS A 122 0.20 5.50 -19.13
N GLY A 123 1.47 5.33 -19.44
CA GLY A 123 2.48 6.39 -19.38
C GLY A 123 3.12 6.57 -18.01
N LYS A 124 3.55 7.81 -17.74
CA LYS A 124 4.37 8.15 -16.57
C LYS A 124 3.54 8.26 -15.30
N ILE A 125 4.05 7.67 -14.23
CA ILE A 125 3.52 7.76 -12.87
C ILE A 125 4.56 8.47 -12.00
N LYS A 126 4.10 9.46 -11.23
CA LYS A 126 4.95 10.26 -10.35
C LYS A 126 5.09 9.54 -9.01
N TYR A 127 6.32 9.45 -8.52
CA TYR A 127 6.59 9.14 -7.13
C TYR A 127 6.21 10.31 -6.23
N VAL A 128 5.50 10.07 -5.14
CA VAL A 128 5.18 11.08 -4.13
C VAL A 128 5.97 10.83 -2.86
N ASP A 129 5.82 9.61 -2.30
CA ASP A 129 6.43 9.24 -1.03
C ASP A 129 6.49 7.72 -0.77
N ARG A 130 7.17 7.30 0.30
CA ARG A 130 7.25 5.90 0.78
C ARG A 130 6.97 5.75 2.27
N GLU A 131 6.54 4.57 2.68
CA GLU A 131 6.32 4.18 4.08
C GLU A 131 5.46 5.18 4.88
N ILE A 132 4.41 5.69 4.26
CA ILE A 132 3.56 6.70 4.88
C ILE A 132 2.59 6.06 5.87
N LYS A 133 2.24 6.79 6.92
CA LYS A 133 1.26 6.36 7.94
C LYS A 133 0.04 7.25 7.89
N PRO A 134 -1.07 6.85 7.23
CA PRO A 134 -2.24 7.71 7.02
C PRO A 134 -2.79 8.32 8.31
N VAL A 135 -2.80 7.56 9.39
CA VAL A 135 -3.34 7.99 10.71
C VAL A 135 -2.25 8.34 11.72
N ARG A 136 -1.05 8.72 11.24
CA ARG A 136 0.11 9.07 12.07
C ARG A 136 -0.24 10.02 13.22
N THR A 137 0.41 9.78 14.37
CA THR A 137 0.45 10.71 15.50
C THR A 137 1.91 10.93 15.95
N THR A 138 2.41 12.17 15.82
CA THR A 138 3.81 12.59 16.12
C THR A 138 4.37 12.17 17.49
N LYS A 139 3.54 11.92 18.52
CA LYS A 139 4.03 11.71 19.90
C LYS A 139 4.30 10.25 20.29
N GLY A 140 4.48 9.32 19.33
CA GLY A 140 5.13 8.02 19.57
C GLY A 140 4.52 7.11 20.64
N ILE A 141 3.32 7.40 21.14
CA ILE A 141 2.72 6.61 22.22
C ILE A 141 2.04 5.40 21.57
N LYS A 142 2.49 4.21 21.99
CA LYS A 142 1.91 2.93 21.61
C LYS A 142 0.38 3.04 21.58
N GLN A 143 -0.22 2.61 20.48
CA GLN A 143 -1.66 2.53 20.36
C GLN A 143 -2.24 1.80 21.58
N LYS A 144 -3.22 2.41 22.25
CA LYS A 144 -3.87 1.76 23.40
C LYS A 144 -4.64 0.54 22.89
N LYS A 145 -4.72 -0.52 23.70
CA LYS A 145 -5.58 -1.68 23.42
C LYS A 145 -7.00 -1.18 23.11
N GLY A 146 -7.53 -1.54 21.94
CA GLY A 146 -8.85 -1.09 21.46
C GLY A 146 -8.89 0.20 20.64
N SER A 147 -7.74 0.75 20.21
CA SER A 147 -7.72 1.75 19.11
C SER A 147 -7.71 1.06 17.74
N GLY A 148 -8.14 1.79 16.71
CA GLY A 148 -7.98 1.37 15.31
C GLY A 148 -6.51 1.23 14.93
N ILE A 149 -6.23 0.73 13.73
CA ILE A 149 -4.88 0.37 13.30
C ILE A 149 -4.08 1.54 12.73
N ASP A 150 -2.79 1.63 13.08
CA ASP A 150 -1.80 2.48 12.41
C ASP A 150 -1.13 1.68 11.29
N LEU A 151 -1.69 1.80 10.08
CA LEU A 151 -1.14 1.15 8.90
C LEU A 151 0.05 1.92 8.35
N ARG A 152 0.98 1.18 7.76
CA ARG A 152 2.04 1.72 6.92
C ARG A 152 1.73 1.35 5.48
N LEU A 153 1.68 2.35 4.62
CA LEU A 153 1.57 2.18 3.18
C LEU A 153 2.97 2.22 2.57
N ASP A 154 3.30 1.25 1.73
CA ASP A 154 4.62 1.17 1.11
C ASP A 154 4.95 2.36 0.23
N LEU A 155 4.06 2.70 -0.70
CA LEU A 155 4.27 3.76 -1.68
C LEU A 155 3.02 4.64 -1.83
N LEU A 156 3.24 5.95 -1.90
CA LEU A 156 2.29 6.92 -2.40
C LEU A 156 2.79 7.39 -3.77
N LEU A 157 1.96 7.22 -4.79
CA LEU A 157 2.24 7.64 -6.17
C LEU A 157 1.15 8.62 -6.64
N ALA A 158 1.34 9.19 -7.82
CA ALA A 158 0.34 10.05 -8.46
C ALA A 158 0.32 9.90 -9.98
N GLN A 159 -0.88 9.93 -10.55
CA GLN A 159 -1.09 10.05 -11.99
C GLN A 159 -1.94 11.29 -12.25
N GLY A 160 -1.33 12.34 -12.82
CA GLY A 160 -1.94 13.67 -12.80
C GLY A 160 -2.06 14.18 -11.36
N ASP A 161 -3.27 14.57 -10.97
CA ASP A 161 -3.67 15.03 -9.63
C ASP A 161 -4.23 13.90 -8.75
N ARG A 162 -4.31 12.69 -9.29
CA ARG A 162 -4.94 11.53 -8.64
C ARG A 162 -3.93 10.78 -7.77
N PRO A 163 -4.12 10.70 -6.45
CA PRO A 163 -3.26 9.91 -5.57
C PRO A 163 -3.47 8.42 -5.81
N ILE A 164 -2.38 7.68 -5.78
CA ILE A 164 -2.36 6.21 -5.88
C ILE A 164 -1.75 5.68 -4.59
N VAL A 165 -2.50 4.87 -3.84
CA VAL A 165 -1.95 4.05 -2.76
C VAL A 165 -1.43 2.75 -3.33
N ALA A 166 -0.15 2.45 -3.09
CA ALA A 166 0.47 1.26 -3.62
C ALA A 166 1.12 0.42 -2.51
N GLU A 167 0.77 -0.86 -2.46
CA GLU A 167 1.41 -1.87 -1.61
C GLU A 167 2.32 -2.75 -2.46
N VAL A 168 3.55 -2.95 -2.02
CA VAL A 168 4.56 -3.73 -2.74
C VAL A 168 4.69 -5.10 -2.10
N LYS A 169 4.60 -6.15 -2.91
CA LYS A 169 4.81 -7.54 -2.51
C LYS A 169 5.93 -8.15 -3.31
N CYS A 170 6.83 -8.87 -2.64
CA CYS A 170 8.03 -9.41 -3.27
C CYS A 170 8.42 -10.79 -2.74
N ARG A 171 8.99 -11.63 -3.62
CA ARG A 171 9.60 -12.93 -3.34
C ARG A 171 8.71 -13.93 -2.58
N GLY A 172 8.83 -13.92 -1.25
CA GLY A 172 8.17 -14.86 -0.33
C GLY A 172 6.85 -14.32 0.21
N ASP A 173 6.68 -13.00 0.27
CA ASP A 173 5.46 -12.32 0.68
C ASP A 173 4.74 -11.78 -0.55
N GLU A 174 4.15 -12.70 -1.33
CA GLU A 174 3.50 -12.41 -2.61
C GLU A 174 1.97 -12.50 -2.55
N ASN A 175 1.40 -12.42 -1.35
CA ASN A 175 -0.04 -12.56 -1.21
C ASN A 175 -0.76 -11.29 -1.71
N ALA A 176 -1.20 -11.34 -2.97
CA ALA A 176 -1.91 -10.25 -3.64
C ALA A 176 -3.21 -9.87 -2.92
N TYR A 177 -3.95 -10.83 -2.38
CA TYR A 177 -5.19 -10.55 -1.65
C TYR A 177 -4.92 -9.79 -0.34
N TYR A 178 -3.89 -10.17 0.41
CA TYR A 178 -3.50 -9.44 1.61
C TYR A 178 -3.05 -8.01 1.28
N ALA A 179 -2.30 -7.83 0.20
CA ALA A 179 -1.91 -6.52 -0.30
C ALA A 179 -3.12 -5.67 -0.70
N LEU A 180 -4.14 -6.27 -1.34
CA LEU A 180 -5.40 -5.59 -1.62
C LEU A 180 -6.07 -5.10 -0.33
N ILE A 181 -6.21 -5.95 0.68
CA ILE A 181 -6.85 -5.56 1.95
C ILE A 181 -6.05 -4.45 2.66
N GLN A 182 -4.73 -4.54 2.69
CA GLN A 182 -3.88 -3.51 3.27
C GLN A 182 -3.99 -2.18 2.52
N SER A 183 -4.00 -2.22 1.19
CA SER A 183 -4.14 -1.03 0.34
C SER A 183 -5.52 -0.39 0.47
N LEU A 184 -6.58 -1.20 0.50
CA LEU A 184 -7.95 -0.71 0.74
C LEU A 184 -8.09 -0.08 2.12
N ALA A 185 -7.48 -0.67 3.15
CA ALA A 185 -7.51 -0.10 4.48
C ALA A 185 -6.73 1.23 4.55
N ALA A 186 -5.59 1.34 3.85
CA ALA A 186 -4.85 2.59 3.71
C ALA A 186 -5.64 3.65 2.93
N ALA A 187 -6.26 3.28 1.80
CA ALA A 187 -7.16 4.14 1.04
C ALA A 187 -8.30 4.65 1.92
N ALA A 188 -8.97 3.77 2.67
CA ALA A 188 -10.04 4.17 3.58
C ALA A 188 -9.56 5.18 4.65
N GLN A 189 -8.31 5.11 5.08
CA GLN A 189 -7.71 6.07 6.01
C GLN A 189 -7.36 7.43 5.40
N LEU A 190 -7.17 7.47 4.08
CA LEU A 190 -6.86 8.68 3.32
C LEU A 190 -8.09 9.31 2.65
N SER A 191 -9.15 8.55 2.43
CA SER A 191 -10.39 8.99 1.80
C SER A 191 -11.15 10.09 2.56
N PRO A 192 -11.16 10.19 3.90
CA PRO A 192 -11.87 11.26 4.60
C PRO A 192 -11.46 12.67 4.12
N LYS A 193 -12.39 13.62 4.05
CA LYS A 193 -12.19 14.96 3.49
C LYS A 193 -11.02 15.68 4.15
N LEU A 194 -10.93 15.64 5.47
CA LEU A 194 -9.81 16.26 6.20
C LEU A 194 -8.47 15.56 5.95
N GLN A 195 -8.48 14.26 5.65
CA GLN A 195 -7.28 13.51 5.28
C GLN A 195 -6.83 13.83 3.86
N ARG A 196 -7.75 13.98 2.89
CA ARG A 196 -7.43 14.44 1.53
C ARG A 196 -6.86 15.87 1.54
N LYS A 197 -7.42 16.74 2.36
CA LYS A 197 -6.88 18.09 2.63
C LYS A 197 -5.47 18.04 3.19
N ARG A 198 -5.25 17.17 4.19
CA ARG A 198 -3.91 16.94 4.75
C ARG A 198 -2.94 16.37 3.71
N LEU A 199 -3.39 15.49 2.82
CA LEU A 199 -2.60 14.93 1.73
C LEU A 199 -2.13 16.02 0.75
N THR A 200 -3.07 16.86 0.32
CA THR A 200 -2.83 18.03 -0.54
C THR A 200 -1.84 18.99 0.11
N TRP A 201 -2.07 19.32 1.40
CA TRP A 201 -1.15 20.18 2.14
C TRP A 201 0.24 19.54 2.31
N ALA A 202 0.34 18.26 2.68
CA ALA A 202 1.62 17.62 2.99
C ALA A 202 2.52 17.42 1.76
N TYR A 203 1.94 17.24 0.57
CA TYR A 203 2.69 16.91 -0.65
C TYR A 203 2.58 17.94 -1.77
N GLY A 204 1.66 18.90 -1.66
CA GLY A 204 1.52 20.07 -2.51
C GLY A 204 1.98 21.33 -1.78
N GLU A 205 1.03 22.09 -1.23
CA GLU A 205 1.22 23.47 -0.70
C GLU A 205 2.25 23.60 0.43
N GLY A 206 2.38 22.57 1.27
CA GLY A 206 3.21 22.58 2.47
C GLY A 206 4.63 22.07 2.28
N ARG A 207 5.02 21.66 1.06
CA ARG A 207 6.40 21.26 0.77
C ARG A 207 7.32 22.47 0.68
N ALA A 208 8.56 22.32 1.14
CA ALA A 208 9.60 23.31 0.94
C ALA A 208 9.86 23.50 -0.57
N LYS A 209 10.27 24.71 -1.00
CA LYS A 209 10.49 25.06 -2.42
C LYS A 209 11.47 24.11 -3.14
N GLU A 210 12.36 23.46 -2.40
CA GLU A 210 13.36 22.52 -2.92
C GLU A 210 12.80 21.12 -3.17
N GLU A 211 11.67 20.78 -2.55
CA GLU A 211 10.96 19.53 -2.81
C GLU A 211 9.96 19.74 -3.95
N LYS A 212 10.02 18.91 -4.99
CA LYS A 212 9.03 18.94 -6.07
C LYS A 212 7.64 18.68 -5.50
N ALA A 213 6.80 19.72 -5.46
CA ALA A 213 5.41 19.62 -5.09
C ALA A 213 4.69 18.71 -6.11
N VAL A 214 3.82 17.85 -5.61
CA VAL A 214 2.90 17.08 -6.43
C VAL A 214 1.52 17.64 -6.16
N ASP A 215 0.89 18.15 -7.22
CA ASP A 215 -0.52 18.53 -7.14
C ASP A 215 -1.34 17.26 -6.91
N LEU A 216 -2.03 17.21 -5.78
CA LEU A 216 -2.95 16.14 -5.42
C LEU A 216 -4.27 16.84 -5.11
N SER A 217 -5.31 16.58 -5.90
CA SER A 217 -6.56 17.32 -5.72
C SER A 217 -7.36 16.84 -4.51
N GLU A 218 -8.04 17.76 -3.81
CA GLU A 218 -8.92 17.45 -2.68
C GLU A 218 -10.17 16.64 -3.08
N THR A 219 -10.42 16.50 -4.38
CA THR A 219 -11.68 16.04 -4.98
C THR A 219 -11.63 14.64 -5.58
N ASN A 220 -10.45 14.04 -5.80
CA ASN A 220 -10.37 12.80 -6.56
C ASN A 220 -10.40 11.53 -5.67
N ALA A 221 -11.15 10.54 -6.16
CA ALA A 221 -11.12 9.18 -5.65
C ALA A 221 -9.71 8.58 -5.78
N ILE A 222 -9.27 7.87 -4.75
CA ILE A 222 -7.93 7.31 -4.63
C ILE A 222 -7.80 6.10 -5.56
N ALA A 223 -6.70 5.99 -6.29
CA ALA A 223 -6.37 4.76 -7.02
C ALA A 223 -5.67 3.77 -6.08
N VAL A 224 -5.93 2.47 -6.22
CA VAL A 224 -5.39 1.42 -5.35
C VAL A 224 -4.57 0.43 -6.18
N TRP A 225 -3.27 0.34 -5.95
CA TRP A 225 -2.38 -0.49 -6.75
C TRP A 225 -1.72 -1.58 -5.89
N ILE A 226 -1.83 -2.83 -6.34
CA ILE A 226 -1.08 -3.98 -5.81
C ILE A 226 0.12 -4.18 -6.74
N MET A 227 1.34 -3.97 -6.23
CA MET A 227 2.56 -4.06 -7.01
C MET A 227 3.32 -5.34 -6.67
N LEU A 228 3.39 -6.28 -7.60
CA LEU A 228 4.12 -7.53 -7.45
C LEU A 228 5.52 -7.40 -8.06
N CYS A 229 6.54 -7.59 -7.24
CA CYS A 229 7.94 -7.52 -7.63
C CYS A 229 8.58 -8.92 -7.60
N ARG A 230 9.25 -9.30 -8.71
CA ARG A 230 9.97 -10.59 -8.83
C ARG A 230 9.09 -11.80 -8.51
N HIS A 231 7.81 -11.71 -8.89
CA HIS A 231 6.83 -12.73 -8.53
C HIS A 231 7.03 -14.02 -9.32
N ASN A 232 7.17 -15.14 -8.59
CA ASN A 232 7.35 -16.44 -9.22
C ASN A 232 6.00 -16.98 -9.72
N SER A 233 5.67 -16.63 -10.96
CA SER A 233 4.43 -17.05 -11.65
C SER A 233 4.35 -18.54 -11.95
N ARG A 234 5.34 -19.36 -11.59
CA ARG A 234 5.31 -20.82 -11.80
C ARG A 234 4.44 -21.56 -10.78
N GLY A 235 4.18 -20.98 -9.61
CA GLY A 235 3.32 -21.59 -8.58
C GLY A 235 1.84 -21.40 -8.89
N GLU A 236 1.09 -22.49 -9.00
CA GLU A 236 -0.35 -22.48 -9.29
C GLU A 236 -1.15 -21.67 -8.25
N GLU A 237 -0.95 -21.94 -6.95
CA GLU A 237 -1.61 -21.22 -5.86
C GLU A 237 -1.38 -19.69 -5.92
N LYS A 238 -0.21 -19.26 -6.39
CA LYS A 238 0.14 -17.83 -6.49
C LYS A 238 -0.56 -17.15 -7.66
N ARG A 239 -0.66 -17.83 -8.80
CA ARG A 239 -1.44 -17.36 -9.96
C ARG A 239 -2.92 -17.28 -9.60
N GLU A 240 -3.44 -18.33 -8.97
CA GLU A 240 -4.84 -18.37 -8.53
C GLU A 240 -5.15 -17.24 -7.54
N MET A 241 -4.27 -16.98 -6.56
CA MET A 241 -4.40 -15.85 -5.65
C MET A 241 -4.45 -14.50 -6.39
N PHE A 242 -3.61 -14.32 -7.41
CA PHE A 242 -3.57 -13.11 -8.22
C PHE A 242 -4.87 -12.95 -9.03
N ASP A 243 -5.34 -14.02 -9.68
CA ASP A 243 -6.56 -14.01 -10.47
C ASP A 243 -7.80 -13.74 -9.60
N LEU A 244 -7.89 -14.37 -8.43
CA LEU A 244 -8.92 -14.06 -7.45
C LEU A 244 -8.84 -12.59 -7.02
N THR A 245 -7.65 -12.06 -6.74
CA THR A 245 -7.48 -10.64 -6.37
C THR A 245 -7.94 -9.71 -7.49
N ARG A 246 -7.63 -10.01 -8.76
CA ARG A 246 -8.14 -9.25 -9.92
C ARG A 246 -9.67 -9.31 -10.01
N ARG A 247 -10.27 -10.48 -9.81
CA ARG A 247 -11.73 -10.64 -9.81
C ARG A 247 -12.39 -9.84 -8.68
N ILE A 248 -11.90 -9.93 -7.44
CA ILE A 248 -12.40 -9.11 -6.32
C ILE A 248 -12.31 -7.63 -6.69
N SER A 249 -11.19 -7.21 -7.26
CA SER A 249 -10.96 -5.82 -7.67
C SER A 249 -12.00 -5.36 -8.71
N GLN A 250 -12.30 -6.19 -9.70
CA GLN A 250 -13.33 -5.91 -10.71
C GLN A 250 -14.73 -5.81 -10.10
N GLU A 251 -15.10 -6.75 -9.24
CA GLU A 251 -16.40 -6.76 -8.54
C GLU A 251 -16.58 -5.52 -7.65
N LEU A 252 -15.55 -5.14 -6.87
CA LEU A 252 -15.56 -3.91 -6.08
C LEU A 252 -15.75 -2.67 -6.96
N MET A 253 -15.06 -2.63 -8.10
CA MET A 253 -15.21 -1.57 -9.09
C MET A 253 -16.54 -1.65 -9.88
N GLY A 254 -17.41 -2.63 -9.64
CA GLY A 254 -18.80 -2.61 -10.10
C GLY A 254 -19.70 -1.70 -9.26
N GLY A 255 -19.35 -1.46 -7.99
CA GLY A 255 -20.17 -0.71 -7.04
C GLY A 255 -20.05 0.82 -7.18
N THR A 256 -21.18 1.50 -7.43
CA THR A 256 -21.23 2.97 -7.56
C THR A 256 -20.78 3.72 -6.31
N ASN A 257 -21.20 3.25 -5.12
CA ASN A 257 -20.82 3.85 -3.85
C ASN A 257 -19.32 3.72 -3.57
N PHE A 258 -18.71 2.61 -3.99
CA PHE A 258 -17.28 2.38 -3.84
C PHE A 258 -16.46 3.32 -4.74
N LYS A 259 -16.92 3.54 -5.98
CA LYS A 259 -16.28 4.46 -6.95
C LYS A 259 -16.19 5.91 -6.49
N ARG A 260 -17.04 6.33 -5.56
CA ARG A 260 -16.97 7.66 -4.94
C ARG A 260 -15.62 7.91 -4.25
N TYR A 261 -15.01 6.84 -3.73
CA TYR A 261 -13.79 6.92 -2.92
C TYR A 261 -12.59 6.29 -3.60
N VAL A 262 -12.80 5.28 -4.45
CA VAL A 262 -11.75 4.56 -5.17
C VAL A 262 -11.97 4.67 -6.68
N SER A 263 -11.01 5.23 -7.40
CA SER A 263 -11.15 5.47 -8.85
C SER A 263 -10.78 4.26 -9.71
N GLU A 264 -9.86 3.44 -9.22
CA GLU A 264 -9.45 2.19 -9.84
C GLU A 264 -8.77 1.28 -8.82
N ILE A 265 -8.77 -0.02 -9.11
CA ILE A 265 -7.90 -0.99 -8.46
C ILE A 265 -7.10 -1.69 -9.56
N ARG A 266 -5.77 -1.69 -9.46
CA ARG A 266 -4.88 -2.36 -10.41
C ARG A 266 -3.97 -3.35 -9.70
N CYS A 267 -3.75 -4.49 -10.33
CA CYS A 267 -2.71 -5.42 -9.95
C CYS A 267 -1.63 -5.35 -11.03
N VAL A 268 -0.44 -4.87 -10.69
CA VAL A 268 0.65 -4.63 -11.63
C VAL A 268 1.89 -5.41 -11.24
N TRP A 269 2.66 -5.80 -12.24
CA TRP A 269 3.95 -6.44 -12.12
C TRP A 269 5.05 -5.42 -12.33
N ILE A 270 6.06 -5.45 -11.48
CA ILE A 270 7.31 -4.73 -11.70
C ILE A 270 8.18 -5.63 -12.56
N ALA A 271 8.24 -5.31 -13.86
CA ALA A 271 8.86 -6.15 -14.88
C ALA A 271 10.39 -6.21 -14.74
N ASP A 272 10.99 -5.14 -14.25
CA ASP A 272 12.44 -4.99 -14.24
C ASP A 272 12.92 -4.10 -13.08
N LEU A 273 13.93 -4.59 -12.35
CA LEU A 273 14.64 -3.82 -11.35
C LEU A 273 16.00 -3.24 -11.81
N GLU A 274 16.39 -3.40 -13.07
CA GLU A 274 17.65 -2.93 -13.67
C GLU A 274 17.70 -1.41 -13.92
N GLU A 275 18.78 -0.90 -14.51
CA GLU A 275 19.01 0.54 -14.72
C GLU A 275 17.86 1.23 -15.49
N GLY A 276 17.50 2.46 -15.08
CA GLY A 276 16.45 3.26 -15.71
C GLY A 276 15.13 3.33 -14.93
N PRO A 277 14.01 3.76 -15.57
CA PRO A 277 12.71 3.92 -14.91
C PRO A 277 12.12 2.58 -14.48
N VAL A 278 11.34 2.59 -13.39
CA VAL A 278 10.62 1.39 -12.93
C VAL A 278 9.50 1.08 -13.90
N ARG A 279 9.58 -0.05 -14.61
CA ARG A 279 8.56 -0.47 -15.58
C ARG A 279 7.50 -1.34 -14.93
N LEU A 280 6.25 -0.99 -15.19
CA LEU A 280 5.05 -1.65 -14.69
C LEU A 280 4.24 -2.20 -15.86
N THR A 281 3.63 -3.36 -15.66
CA THR A 281 2.73 -4.01 -16.64
C THR A 281 1.61 -4.73 -15.91
N GLU A 282 0.43 -4.83 -16.52
CA GLU A 282 -0.72 -5.53 -15.94
C GLU A 282 -0.68 -7.04 -16.22
N GLU A 283 0.08 -7.44 -17.24
CA GLU A 283 0.29 -8.82 -17.59
C GLU A 283 1.56 -9.36 -16.95
N PRO A 284 1.58 -10.65 -16.54
CA PRO A 284 2.77 -11.24 -15.95
C PRO A 284 3.95 -11.15 -16.92
N ALA A 285 4.92 -10.30 -16.60
CA ALA A 285 6.18 -10.29 -17.34
C ALA A 285 6.89 -11.63 -17.11
N LYS A 286 7.37 -12.29 -18.19
CA LYS A 286 8.39 -13.32 -18.05
C LYS A 286 9.62 -12.65 -17.45
N PHE A 287 9.89 -12.87 -16.18
CA PHE A 287 11.11 -12.38 -15.54
C PHE A 287 12.32 -12.94 -16.32
N LYS A 288 13.07 -12.05 -16.99
CA LYS A 288 14.24 -12.42 -17.80
C LYS A 288 15.55 -12.36 -17.02
N GLY A 289 15.53 -11.87 -15.78
CA GLY A 289 16.71 -11.85 -14.91
C GLY A 289 17.14 -13.26 -14.51
N LYS A 290 18.45 -13.44 -14.27
CA LYS A 290 18.97 -14.70 -13.69
C LYS A 290 18.26 -14.94 -12.35
N SER A 291 17.67 -16.13 -12.17
CA SER A 291 17.25 -16.54 -10.83
C SER A 291 18.52 -16.65 -9.99
N ASP A 292 18.72 -15.75 -9.02
CA ASP A 292 19.87 -15.86 -8.13
C ASP A 292 19.62 -17.01 -7.15
N ASP A 293 20.10 -18.20 -7.52
CA ASP A 293 19.92 -19.42 -6.75
C ASP A 293 20.62 -19.37 -5.38
N ARG A 294 21.55 -18.42 -5.17
CA ARG A 294 22.17 -18.16 -3.86
C ARG A 294 21.17 -17.75 -2.78
N LEU A 295 20.00 -17.26 -3.17
CA LEU A 295 18.95 -16.83 -2.26
C LEU A 295 17.98 -17.95 -1.82
N ARG A 296 18.07 -19.15 -2.41
CA ARG A 296 17.20 -20.29 -2.02
C ARG A 296 17.56 -20.89 -0.65
N GLY A 297 18.79 -20.71 -0.19
CA GLY A 297 19.30 -21.34 1.03
C GLY A 297 18.92 -20.66 2.36
N TRP A 298 18.36 -19.44 2.33
CA TRP A 298 18.20 -18.63 3.54
C TRP A 298 16.76 -18.48 4.05
N CYS A 299 15.75 -18.99 3.32
CA CYS A 299 14.37 -19.11 3.84
C CYS A 299 14.13 -20.37 4.70
N ALA A 300 15.19 -21.10 5.04
CA ALA A 300 15.17 -22.30 5.88
C ALA A 300 15.77 -22.08 7.29
N LYS A 301 15.93 -20.82 7.72
CA LYS A 301 16.30 -20.48 9.10
C LYS A 301 15.33 -19.47 9.69
#